data_AF-A0A833GF56-F1
#
_entry.id   AF-A0A833GF56-F1
#
_cell.length_a   1.000
_cell.length_b   1.000
_cell.length_c   1.000
_cell.angle_alpha   90.00
_cell.angle_beta   90.00
_cell.angle_gamma   90.00
#
_symmetry.space_group_name_H-M   'P 1'
#
loop_
_entity.id
_entity.type
_entity.pdbx_description
1 polymer ?
#
loop_
_entity_poly.entity_id
_entity_poly.type
_entity_poly.pdbx_seq_one_letter_code
_entity_poly.pdbx_strand_id
1 'polypeptide(L)'
;MIAKGGRGEFSGAFLGCRLPVDSELLEAGWEWRCNVDHSKLAQLIDFYEELGFEVCLKPVRLDCLSAECKGCAGGLSDCKAVFVRQKNRPGHEGLSL
;
A
#
# COMPACT_ATOMS: atom_id res chain seq x y z
N MET A 1 -24.54 12.61 -22.19
CA MET A 1 -24.42 11.23 -21.65
C MET A 1 -23.26 11.24 -20.66
N ILE A 2 -23.55 11.36 -19.36
CA ILE A 2 -22.53 11.33 -18.31
C ILE A 2 -22.24 9.86 -17.99
N ALA A 3 -21.07 9.38 -18.40
CA ALA A 3 -20.64 8.03 -18.11
C ALA A 3 -20.42 7.88 -16.59
N LYS A 4 -21.33 7.14 -15.95
CA LYS A 4 -21.09 6.51 -14.65
C LYS A 4 -20.13 5.35 -14.85
N GLY A 5 -18.94 5.42 -14.26
CA GLY A 5 -18.04 4.29 -13.99
C GLY A 5 -17.10 4.76 -12.89
N GLY A 6 -17.30 4.40 -11.63
CA GLY A 6 -17.01 3.09 -11.07
C GLY A 6 -16.22 3.39 -9.79
N ARG A 7 -16.73 2.99 -8.64
CA ARG A 7 -16.19 3.31 -7.32
C ARG A 7 -14.86 2.58 -7.10
N GLY A 8 -13.78 3.34 -6.84
CA GLY A 8 -12.62 2.96 -6.02
C GLY A 8 -11.85 1.68 -6.37
N GLU A 9 -10.99 1.71 -7.37
CA GLU A 9 -9.92 0.72 -7.54
C GLU A 9 -8.64 1.22 -6.85
N PHE A 10 -8.39 0.74 -5.64
CA PHE A 10 -7.17 0.98 -4.86
C PHE A 10 -5.97 0.41 -5.62
N SER A 11 -5.41 1.24 -6.51
CA SER A 11 -4.31 0.84 -7.40
C SER A 11 -3.00 1.28 -6.78
N GLY A 12 -2.23 0.32 -6.32
CA GLY A 12 -0.88 0.59 -5.86
C GLY A 12 0.05 0.83 -7.05
N ALA A 13 0.57 2.05 -7.20
CA ALA A 13 1.46 2.39 -8.31
C ALA A 13 2.92 2.03 -7.96
N PHE A 14 3.46 1.00 -8.59
CA PHE A 14 4.91 0.82 -8.72
C PHE A 14 5.28 1.09 -10.18
N LEU A 15 6.09 2.12 -10.44
CA LEU A 15 6.44 2.57 -11.80
C LEU A 15 5.23 2.92 -12.69
N GLY A 16 4.11 3.35 -12.10
CA GLY A 16 2.88 3.69 -12.83
C GLY A 16 1.99 2.50 -13.21
N CYS A 17 2.37 1.26 -12.86
CA CYS A 17 1.54 0.08 -13.05
C CYS A 17 0.47 -0.02 -11.95
N ARG A 18 -0.78 -0.35 -12.31
CA ARG A 18 -1.83 -0.68 -11.33
C ARG A 18 -1.63 -2.10 -10.84
N LEU A 19 -1.05 -2.26 -9.65
CA LEU A 19 -0.95 -3.56 -9.00
C LEU A 19 -2.17 -3.77 -8.09
N PRO A 20 -2.73 -4.98 -8.05
CA PRO A 20 -3.82 -5.29 -7.15
C PRO A 20 -3.33 -5.18 -5.70
N VAL A 21 -4.10 -4.47 -4.90
CA VAL A 21 -3.88 -4.33 -3.46
C VAL A 21 -4.73 -5.37 -2.74
N ASP A 22 -4.20 -5.89 -1.63
CA ASP A 22 -4.86 -6.93 -0.85
C ASP A 22 -6.13 -6.37 -0.20
N SER A 23 -7.31 -6.77 -0.69
CA SER A 23 -8.60 -6.22 -0.28
C SER A 23 -8.93 -6.53 1.18
N GLU A 24 -8.51 -7.70 1.69
CA GLU A 24 -8.71 -8.09 3.09
C GLU A 24 -8.05 -7.10 4.06
N LEU A 25 -6.87 -6.59 3.71
CA LEU A 25 -6.20 -5.57 4.52
C LEU A 25 -6.94 -4.24 4.46
N LEU A 26 -7.41 -3.83 3.28
CA LEU A 26 -8.21 -2.62 3.13
C LEU A 26 -9.51 -2.69 3.95
N GLU A 27 -10.20 -3.84 3.91
CA GLU A 27 -11.42 -4.10 4.69
C GLU A 27 -11.14 -4.16 6.20
N ALA A 28 -9.96 -4.63 6.61
CA ALA A 28 -9.50 -4.62 8.00
C ALA A 28 -9.02 -3.23 8.49
N GLY A 29 -9.18 -2.17 7.67
CA GLY A 29 -8.86 -0.79 8.03
C GLY A 29 -7.38 -0.41 7.84
N TRP A 30 -6.64 -1.17 7.04
CA TRP A 30 -5.30 -0.80 6.62
C TRP A 30 -5.32 0.10 5.39
N GLU A 31 -4.41 1.06 5.33
CA GLU A 31 -4.21 1.95 4.19
C GLU A 31 -2.97 1.51 3.41
N TRP A 32 -3.13 1.19 2.12
CA TRP A 32 -1.98 0.95 1.25
C TRP A 32 -1.21 2.26 0.99
N ARG A 33 0.13 2.21 1.07
CA ARG A 33 0.99 3.39 0.89
C ARG A 33 1.86 3.31 -0.35
N CYS A 34 2.66 2.26 -0.46
CA CYS A 34 3.60 2.10 -1.56
C CYS A 34 4.08 0.65 -1.68
N ASN A 35 4.74 0.34 -2.80
CA ASN A 35 5.54 -0.86 -2.93
C ASN A 35 7.01 -0.46 -2.87
N VAL A 36 7.80 -1.17 -2.07
CA VAL A 36 9.20 -0.80 -1.82
C VAL A 36 10.09 -2.05 -1.83
N ASP A 37 11.32 -1.89 -2.29
CA ASP A 37 12.33 -2.93 -2.24
C ASP A 37 12.81 -3.18 -0.79
N HIS A 38 13.38 -4.36 -0.57
CA HIS A 38 13.86 -4.79 0.73
C HIS A 38 14.87 -3.82 1.38
N SER A 39 15.75 -3.20 0.59
CA SER A 39 16.81 -2.29 1.06
C SER A 39 16.27 -1.05 1.77
N LYS A 40 15.06 -0.59 1.41
CA LYS A 40 14.43 0.61 1.98
C LYS A 40 13.32 0.28 2.99
N LEU A 41 12.97 -1.00 3.17
CA LEU A 41 11.91 -1.40 4.08
C LEU A 41 12.18 -0.97 5.52
N ALA A 42 13.38 -1.24 6.04
CA ALA A 42 13.71 -0.94 7.43
C ALA A 42 13.53 0.56 7.75
N GLN A 43 14.06 1.44 6.87
CA GLN A 43 13.93 2.89 7.03
C GLN A 43 12.47 3.35 6.95
N LEU A 44 11.68 2.74 6.06
CA LEU A 44 10.28 3.10 5.89
C LEU A 44 9.42 2.64 7.07
N ILE A 45 9.69 1.45 7.61
CA ILE A 45 9.03 0.93 8.81
C ILE A 45 9.31 1.87 9.98
N ASP A 46 10.59 2.14 10.26
CA ASP A 46 11.04 3.02 11.33
C ASP A 46 10.33 4.38 11.26
N PHE A 47 10.34 5.01 10.08
CA PHE A 47 9.66 6.29 9.84
C PHE A 47 8.15 6.26 10.17
N TYR A 48 7.43 5.23 9.72
CA TYR A 48 5.99 5.12 10.00
C TYR A 48 5.72 4.78 11.48
N GLU A 49 6.57 3.96 12.10
CA GLU A 49 6.44 3.64 13.52
C GLU A 49 6.70 4.87 14.41
N GLU A 50 7.69 5.70 14.08
CA GLU A 50 7.94 6.99 14.75
C GLU A 50 6.74 7.95 14.63
N LEU A 51 6.04 7.91 13.50
CA LEU A 51 4.81 8.68 13.28
C LEU A 51 3.58 8.11 14.00
N GLY A 52 3.72 7.00 14.74
CA GLY A 52 2.63 6.35 15.46
C GLY A 52 1.75 5.47 14.58
N PHE A 53 2.28 4.97 13.47
CA PHE A 53 1.60 3.98 12.64
C PHE A 53 2.07 2.56 12.97
N GLU A 54 1.21 1.62 12.66
CA GLU A 54 1.51 0.20 12.53
C GLU A 54 1.78 -0.07 11.07
N VAL A 55 2.82 -0.84 10.79
CA VAL A 55 3.23 -1.18 9.42
C VAL A 55 3.02 -2.66 9.19
N CYS A 56 2.27 -3.01 8.15
CA CYS A 56 2.10 -4.37 7.68
C CYS A 56 2.70 -4.50 6.28
N LEU A 57 3.57 -5.49 6.12
CA LEU A 57 4.23 -5.79 4.86
C LEU A 57 3.65 -7.07 4.27
N LYS A 58 3.25 -7.02 3.00
CA LYS A 58 2.82 -8.20 2.25
C LYS A 58 3.64 -8.36 0.98
N PRO A 59 3.86 -9.59 0.51
CA PRO A 59 4.41 -9.81 -0.82
C PRO A 59 3.50 -9.16 -1.87
N VAL A 60 4.09 -8.58 -2.92
CA VAL A 60 3.32 -8.06 -4.05
C VAL A 60 2.62 -9.22 -4.76
N ARG A 61 1.34 -9.06 -5.07
CA ARG A 61 0.55 -10.07 -5.79
C ARG A 61 0.92 -10.01 -7.27
N LEU A 62 1.73 -10.98 -7.71
CA LEU A 62 2.22 -11.09 -9.08
C LEU A 62 1.29 -11.93 -9.98
N ASP A 63 0.39 -12.72 -9.39
CA ASP A 63 -0.54 -13.61 -10.11
C ASP A 63 -1.49 -12.87 -11.06
N CYS A 64 -1.76 -11.60 -10.79
CA CYS A 64 -2.62 -10.77 -11.64
C CYS A 64 -1.85 -9.99 -12.71
N LEU A 65 -0.53 -10.19 -12.83
CA LEU A 65 0.25 -9.53 -13.87
C LEU A 65 -0.11 -10.08 -15.25
N SER A 66 -0.49 -9.19 -16.16
CA SER A 66 -0.67 -9.51 -17.57
C SER A 66 0.62 -10.05 -18.19
N ALA A 67 0.50 -10.75 -19.32
CA ALA A 67 1.64 -11.32 -20.04
C ALA A 67 2.72 -10.27 -20.37
N GLU A 68 2.30 -9.03 -20.64
CA GLU A 68 3.16 -7.88 -20.93
C GLU A 68 4.01 -7.44 -19.71
N CYS A 69 3.58 -7.75 -18.50
CA CYS A 69 4.25 -7.39 -17.25
C CYS A 69 5.05 -8.55 -16.63
N LYS A 70 5.09 -9.74 -17.28
CA LYS A 70 5.84 -10.89 -16.77
C LYS A 70 7.34 -10.61 -16.61
N GLY A 71 7.90 -9.73 -17.45
CA GLY A 71 9.29 -9.27 -17.30
C GLY A 71 9.55 -8.50 -16.01
N CYS A 72 8.54 -7.88 -15.42
CA CYS A 72 8.64 -7.16 -14.16
C CYS A 72 8.55 -8.08 -12.92
N ALA A 73 8.09 -9.32 -13.08
CA ALA A 73 7.88 -10.25 -11.97
C ALA A 73 9.16 -10.50 -11.15
N GLY A 74 10.32 -10.59 -11.82
CA GLY A 74 11.61 -10.77 -11.15
C GLY A 74 11.93 -9.62 -10.19
N GLY A 75 11.83 -8.37 -10.67
CA GLY A 75 12.12 -7.18 -9.85
C GLY A 75 11.06 -6.92 -8.77
N LEU A 76 9.81 -7.30 -9.01
CA LEU A 76 8.72 -7.14 -8.06
C LEU A 76 8.67 -8.23 -6.98
N SER A 77 9.33 -9.38 -7.20
CA SER A 77 9.32 -10.50 -6.25
C SER A 77 10.00 -10.16 -4.91
N ASP A 78 11.02 -9.31 -4.97
CA ASP A 78 11.73 -8.77 -3.79
C ASP A 78 11.05 -7.54 -3.19
N CYS A 79 10.08 -6.95 -3.89
CA CYS A 79 9.31 -5.84 -3.37
C CYS A 79 8.24 -6.31 -2.37
N LYS A 80 7.95 -5.45 -1.39
CA LYS A 80 6.81 -5.61 -0.50
C LYS A 80 5.82 -4.48 -0.70
N ALA A 81 4.54 -4.82 -0.67
CA ALA A 81 3.45 -3.86 -0.53
C ALA A 81 3.37 -3.44 0.93
N VAL A 82 3.41 -2.13 1.15
CA VAL A 82 3.39 -1.50 2.47
C VAL A 82 1.98 -1.03 2.75
N PHE A 83 1.46 -1.49 3.88
CA PHE A 83 0.21 -1.06 4.45
C PHE A 83 0.49 -0.41 5.79
N VAL A 84 -0.21 0.67 6.09
CA VAL A 84 -0.11 1.34 7.38
C VAL A 84 -1.47 1.50 8.01
N ARG A 85 -1.51 1.51 9.33
CA ARG A 85 -2.71 1.79 10.10
C ARG A 85 -2.32 2.64 11.29
N GLN A 86 -3.14 3.61 11.68
CA GLN A 86 -2.82 4.40 12.87
C GLN A 86 -2.87 3.49 14.11
N LYS A 87 -1.80 3.47 14.91
CA LYS A 87 -1.82 2.88 16.26
C LYS A 87 -2.59 3.85 17.15
N ASN A 88 -3.92 3.76 17.10
CA ASN A 88 -4.87 4.44 17.98
C ASN A 88 -4.40 5.83 18.46
N ARG A 89 -4.52 6.86 17.62
CA ARG A 89 -4.38 8.24 18.09
C ARG A 89 -5.54 8.48 19.07
N PRO A 90 -5.34 8.71 20.38
CA PRO A 90 -6.38 9.37 21.15
C PRO A 90 -6.67 10.67 20.40
N GLY A 91 -7.95 10.94 20.15
CA GLY A 91 -8.38 11.95 19.20
C GLY A 91 -7.58 13.24 19.31
N HIS A 92 -7.32 13.86 18.17
CA HIS A 92 -7.01 15.30 18.14
C HIS A 92 -8.29 16.08 18.50
N GLU A 93 -8.79 15.90 19.73
CA GLU A 93 -9.54 16.90 20.47
C GLU A 93 -8.48 17.75 21.17
N GLY A 94 -8.22 18.97 20.67
CA GLY A 94 -7.33 19.88 21.40
C GLY A 94 -6.47 20.86 20.60
N LEU A 95 -6.87 21.28 19.41
CA LEU A 95 -6.41 22.58 18.91
C LEU A 95 -7.60 23.43 18.47
N SER A 96 -8.43 23.79 19.44
CA SER A 96 -9.16 25.05 19.41
C SER A 96 -8.26 26.09 20.07
N LEU A 97 -7.65 26.94 19.25
CA LEU A 97 -7.08 28.22 19.66
C LEU A 97 -8.16 29.29 19.52
#